data_AF-L1J2Q2-F1
#
_entry.id   AF-L1J2Q2-F1
#
_cell.length_a   1.000
_cell.length_b   1.000
_cell.length_c   1.000
_cell.angle_alpha   90.00
_cell.angle_beta   90.00
_cell.angle_gamma   90.00
#
_symmetry.space_group_name_H-M   'P 1'
#
loop_
_entity.id
_entity.type
_entity.pdbx_description
1 polymer ?
#
loop_
_entity_poly.entity_id
_entity_poly.type
_entity_poly.pdbx_seq_one_letter_code
_entity_poly.pdbx_strand_id
1 'polypeptide(L)'
;MSAEQLDMNTIEPISTGKKSMFITQNANVTSKQHKTVKLPRIESANRSIADMSHQSSQSTELLKANREMQEVQQQLDLKKAEHHERMAKCKEKEETLAIKAQKLKSEEAKFQLFLKENDAKRSRALKRAQDEVNIRRGKEKEAEALVLECRNINDKLNLARSRLDEHLIYQTYLEKVVEHSEDFTEVSDILKRYQTLSATNDDLQTMVQKNIDDTETYRHHLSQMTKRLQNEVLVKSSEIAEHQERLEKARIETVIADSHKATREDEVKDGIRELGESQMAIFNLFNRCRATHMADSRPKQETKDPFLALRYIEERFRDLAMIVKDGYDQGVVGKVKVREAAVEKQAAHQAANARWGAAGQPATKAAGRPSKRAEGGAMTSHASQSGFFGTNSGSTLKSQPPLQ
;
A
#
# COMPACT_ATOMS: atom_id res chain seq x y z
N MET A 1 43.64 8.49 7.57
CA MET A 1 44.89 9.24 7.86
C MET A 1 44.90 10.49 6.99
N SER A 2 45.74 11.48 7.32
CA SER A 2 45.62 12.85 6.82
C SER A 2 45.65 12.97 5.29
N ALA A 3 44.79 13.84 4.75
CA ALA A 3 44.95 14.38 3.41
C ALA A 3 45.86 15.62 3.51
N GLU A 4 46.95 15.64 2.75
CA GLU A 4 47.92 16.73 2.75
C GLU A 4 47.84 17.46 1.39
N GLN A 5 47.23 18.64 1.40
CA GLN A 5 47.09 19.47 0.20
C GLN A 5 48.41 20.21 -0.06
N LEU A 6 49.05 19.94 -1.19
CA LEU A 6 50.16 20.75 -1.70
C LEU A 6 49.69 21.54 -2.93
N ASP A 7 49.34 22.79 -2.67
CA ASP A 7 49.05 23.78 -3.71
C ASP A 7 50.34 24.14 -4.45
N MET A 8 50.31 24.08 -5.79
CA MET A 8 51.47 24.35 -6.66
C MET A 8 51.08 25.31 -7.78
N ASN A 9 50.60 26.49 -7.35
CA ASN A 9 50.02 27.50 -8.22
C ASN A 9 50.80 28.83 -8.18
N THR A 10 52.12 28.76 -8.43
CA THR A 10 53.02 29.93 -8.49
C THR A 10 53.71 29.99 -9.86
N ILE A 11 53.01 30.52 -10.86
CA ILE A 11 53.60 30.86 -12.17
C ILE A 11 54.04 32.33 -12.14
N GLU A 12 55.30 32.58 -11.73
CA GLU A 12 55.92 33.89 -11.95
C GLU A 12 56.56 33.99 -13.34
N PRO A 13 56.45 35.13 -14.03
CA PRO A 13 57.03 35.31 -15.37
C PRO A 13 58.56 35.49 -15.30
N ILE A 14 59.31 34.68 -16.03
CA ILE A 14 60.78 34.77 -16.06
C ILE A 14 61.24 36.05 -16.77
N SER A 15 61.55 37.04 -15.94
CA SER A 15 62.25 38.31 -16.18
C SER A 15 62.82 38.53 -17.60
N THR A 16 62.08 39.29 -18.42
CA THR A 16 62.66 39.97 -19.57
C THR A 16 63.52 41.13 -19.12
N GLY A 17 64.80 41.16 -19.50
CA GLY A 17 65.59 42.40 -19.53
C GLY A 17 66.78 42.49 -18.57
N LYS A 18 67.86 41.74 -18.86
CA LYS A 18 69.22 42.16 -18.52
C LYS A 18 70.08 42.20 -19.78
N LYS A 19 70.06 43.34 -20.48
CA LYS A 19 71.06 43.65 -21.52
C LYS A 19 72.43 43.69 -20.81
N SER A 20 73.34 42.80 -21.19
CA SER A 20 74.70 42.81 -20.63
C SER A 20 75.41 44.10 -21.03
N MET A 21 75.77 44.88 -20.01
CA MET A 21 76.45 46.17 -20.17
C MET A 21 77.90 45.93 -20.62
N PHE A 22 78.13 45.86 -21.93
CA PHE A 22 79.48 45.85 -22.47
C PHE A 22 80.13 47.22 -22.27
N ILE A 23 80.93 47.31 -21.20
CA ILE A 23 81.77 48.47 -20.88
C ILE A 23 82.89 48.54 -21.92
N THR A 24 82.67 49.31 -22.99
CA THR A 24 83.76 49.78 -23.85
C THR A 24 84.58 50.77 -23.04
N GLN A 25 85.74 50.34 -22.54
CA GLN A 25 86.67 51.25 -21.88
C GLN A 25 87.19 52.27 -22.91
N ASN A 26 86.79 53.54 -22.76
CA ASN A 26 87.23 54.64 -23.60
C ASN A 26 88.71 54.95 -23.35
N ALA A 27 89.60 54.27 -24.08
CA ALA A 27 91.04 54.46 -24.00
C ALA A 27 91.48 55.80 -24.61
N ASN A 28 91.44 56.86 -23.78
CA ASN A 28 92.19 58.12 -23.89
C ASN A 28 92.67 58.52 -25.29
N VAL A 29 91.78 59.12 -26.10
CA VAL A 29 92.20 59.97 -27.23
C VAL A 29 92.85 61.23 -26.65
N THR A 30 94.17 61.18 -26.44
CA THR A 30 94.94 62.33 -25.96
C THR A 30 94.96 63.41 -27.03
N SER A 31 94.33 64.55 -26.73
CA SER A 31 94.13 65.69 -27.62
C SER A 31 95.41 66.47 -27.90
N LYS A 32 96.32 65.86 -28.68
CA LYS A 32 97.56 66.49 -29.15
C LYS A 32 97.29 67.54 -30.23
N GLN A 33 96.90 68.73 -29.76
CA GLN A 33 97.33 70.04 -30.27
C GLN A 33 97.42 70.15 -31.79
N HIS A 34 96.33 70.59 -32.45
CA HIS A 34 96.42 71.12 -33.81
C HIS A 34 97.29 72.39 -33.82
N LYS A 35 98.58 72.25 -34.10
CA LYS A 35 99.39 73.38 -34.57
C LYS A 35 98.89 73.79 -35.95
N THR A 36 98.06 74.83 -35.99
CA THR A 36 97.66 75.49 -37.22
C THR A 36 98.89 76.11 -37.87
N VAL A 37 99.36 75.50 -38.96
CA VAL A 37 100.44 76.06 -39.78
C VAL A 37 99.89 77.29 -40.49
N LYS A 38 100.24 78.48 -39.98
CA LYS A 38 99.99 79.74 -40.70
C LYS A 38 100.76 79.70 -42.02
N LEU A 39 100.05 79.55 -43.13
CA LEU A 39 100.59 79.77 -44.46
C LEU A 39 101.00 81.25 -44.59
N PRO A 40 102.23 81.57 -45.05
CA PRO A 40 102.61 82.94 -45.34
C PRO A 40 101.73 83.53 -46.46
N ARG A 41 101.18 84.72 -46.22
CA ARG A 41 100.46 85.49 -47.23
C ARG A 41 101.49 86.18 -48.12
N ILE A 42 101.59 85.76 -49.38
CA ILE A 42 102.46 86.39 -50.38
C ILE A 42 101.79 87.70 -50.79
N GLU A 43 102.42 88.83 -50.47
CA GLU A 43 102.03 90.14 -51.00
C GLU A 43 103.02 90.59 -52.08
N SER A 44 102.50 91.35 -53.04
CA SER A 44 103.10 91.53 -54.36
C SER A 44 104.30 92.48 -54.37
N ALA A 45 105.21 92.24 -55.30
CA ALA A 45 106.40 93.05 -55.53
C ALA A 45 106.08 94.54 -55.78
N ASN A 46 107.02 95.40 -55.39
CA ASN A 46 107.34 96.57 -56.20
C ASN A 46 108.83 96.89 -56.12
N ARG A 47 109.41 97.31 -57.26
CA ARG A 47 110.84 97.54 -57.43
C ARG A 47 111.08 99.04 -57.61
N SER A 48 111.79 99.67 -56.69
CA SER A 48 112.29 101.04 -56.84
C SER A 48 113.78 101.03 -57.18
N ILE A 49 114.19 101.76 -58.22
CA ILE A 49 115.57 101.93 -58.65
C ILE A 49 115.84 103.43 -58.79
N ALA A 50 116.70 103.97 -57.92
CA ALA A 50 117.37 105.28 -57.94
C ALA A 50 117.95 105.51 -56.52
N ASP A 51 119.15 106.05 -56.32
CA ASP A 51 120.25 106.36 -57.25
C ASP A 51 121.60 106.42 -56.47
N MET A 52 122.74 106.51 -57.18
CA MET A 52 124.11 106.94 -56.75
C MET A 52 124.56 106.67 -55.29
N SER A 53 125.70 106.06 -54.97
CA SER A 53 126.85 105.48 -55.71
C SER A 53 127.75 104.77 -54.65
N HIS A 54 128.76 103.91 -54.88
CA HIS A 54 129.55 103.57 -56.06
C HIS A 54 129.75 102.03 -56.20
N GLN A 55 129.82 101.58 -57.45
CA GLN A 55 130.73 100.55 -57.99
C GLN A 55 131.19 99.40 -57.05
N SER A 56 130.25 98.52 -56.68
CA SER A 56 130.54 97.08 -56.73
C SER A 56 129.36 96.36 -57.41
N SER A 57 129.65 95.36 -58.25
CA SER A 57 128.76 95.03 -59.36
C SER A 57 127.45 94.33 -58.98
N GLN A 58 126.35 94.86 -59.52
CA GLN A 58 124.92 94.46 -59.45
C GLN A 58 124.59 92.96 -59.65
N SER A 59 125.57 92.14 -60.03
CA SER A 59 125.46 90.68 -60.13
C SER A 59 125.31 90.00 -58.75
N THR A 60 125.89 90.57 -57.69
CA THR A 60 125.93 89.97 -56.35
C THR A 60 124.57 89.90 -55.65
N GLU A 61 123.69 90.89 -55.86
CA GLU A 61 122.35 90.89 -55.29
C GLU A 61 121.41 89.92 -56.01
N LEU A 62 121.52 89.79 -57.34
CA LEU A 62 120.81 88.75 -58.09
C LEU A 62 121.31 87.35 -57.69
N LEU A 63 122.59 87.19 -57.37
CA LEU A 63 123.12 85.94 -56.81
C LEU A 63 122.57 85.67 -55.40
N LYS A 64 122.45 86.68 -54.52
CA LYS A 64 121.79 86.53 -53.22
C LYS A 64 120.31 86.17 -53.35
N ALA A 65 119.54 86.91 -54.15
CA ALA A 65 118.11 86.66 -54.33
C ALA A 65 117.84 85.28 -54.97
N ASN A 66 118.66 84.85 -55.94
CA ASN A 66 118.58 83.49 -56.47
C ASN A 66 119.00 82.43 -55.43
N ARG A 67 119.99 82.71 -54.58
CA ARG A 67 120.41 81.81 -53.50
C ARG A 67 119.34 81.68 -52.42
N GLU A 68 118.74 82.77 -51.98
CA GLU A 68 117.63 82.78 -51.01
C GLU A 68 116.40 82.09 -51.61
N MET A 69 116.10 82.31 -52.91
CA MET A 69 115.06 81.56 -53.63
C MET A 69 115.38 80.07 -53.71
N GLN A 70 116.64 79.68 -53.95
CA GLN A 70 117.08 78.28 -53.97
C GLN A 70 117.05 77.64 -52.57
N GLU A 71 117.41 78.37 -51.51
CA GLU A 71 117.37 77.89 -50.13
C GLU A 71 115.90 77.76 -49.65
N VAL A 72 115.01 78.68 -50.02
CA VAL A 72 113.55 78.56 -49.80
C VAL A 72 112.94 77.43 -50.63
N GLN A 73 113.36 77.26 -51.89
CA GLN A 73 112.91 76.15 -52.74
C GLN A 73 113.38 74.79 -52.18
N GLN A 74 114.63 74.68 -51.73
CA GLN A 74 115.13 73.48 -51.05
C GLN A 74 114.37 73.21 -49.76
N GLN A 75 114.10 74.23 -48.93
CA GLN A 75 113.26 74.07 -47.73
C GLN A 75 111.83 73.63 -48.07
N LEU A 76 111.25 74.19 -49.14
CA LEU A 76 109.92 73.83 -49.63
C LEU A 76 109.90 72.38 -50.15
N ASP A 77 110.92 71.94 -50.89
CA ASP A 77 111.01 70.58 -51.43
C ASP A 77 111.35 69.55 -50.35
N LEU A 78 112.18 69.90 -49.37
CA LEU A 78 112.37 69.11 -48.14
C LEU A 78 111.06 68.99 -47.35
N LYS A 79 110.25 70.06 -47.26
CA LYS A 79 108.93 70.02 -46.60
C LYS A 79 107.88 69.26 -47.40
N LYS A 80 107.92 69.29 -48.73
CA LYS A 80 107.13 68.39 -49.60
C LYS A 80 107.53 66.93 -49.38
N ALA A 81 108.82 66.63 -49.29
CA ALA A 81 109.33 65.29 -49.01
C ALA A 81 108.90 64.79 -47.62
N GLU A 82 109.10 65.57 -46.56
CA GLU A 82 108.64 65.26 -45.20
C GLU A 82 107.11 65.04 -45.16
N HIS A 83 106.34 65.90 -45.84
CA HIS A 83 104.89 65.75 -45.94
C HIS A 83 104.49 64.48 -46.71
N HIS A 84 105.16 64.17 -47.83
CA HIS A 84 104.89 63.00 -48.64
C HIS A 84 105.23 61.69 -47.89
N GLU A 85 106.37 61.65 -47.20
CA GLU A 85 106.77 60.55 -46.32
C GLU A 85 105.76 60.36 -45.17
N ARG A 86 105.30 61.46 -44.56
CA ARG A 86 104.28 61.43 -43.50
C ARG A 86 102.93 60.96 -44.02
N MET A 87 102.52 61.37 -45.22
CA MET A 87 101.30 60.91 -45.88
C MET A 87 101.39 59.42 -46.27
N ALA A 88 102.54 58.96 -46.77
CA ALA A 88 102.78 57.54 -47.03
C ALA A 88 102.64 56.70 -45.75
N LYS A 89 103.29 57.13 -44.65
CA LYS A 89 103.19 56.49 -43.32
C LYS A 89 101.79 56.58 -42.70
N CYS A 90 100.97 57.56 -43.08
CA CYS A 90 99.55 57.59 -42.73
C CYS A 90 98.74 56.60 -43.57
N LYS A 91 98.95 56.55 -44.88
CA LYS A 91 98.26 55.62 -45.81
C LYS A 91 98.55 54.16 -45.50
N GLU A 92 99.80 53.82 -45.19
CA GLU A 92 100.21 52.49 -44.71
C GLU A 92 99.48 52.08 -43.41
N LYS A 93 99.32 53.05 -42.48
CA LYS A 93 98.56 52.83 -41.25
C LYS A 93 97.06 52.70 -41.49
N GLU A 94 96.51 53.47 -42.43
CA GLU A 94 95.11 53.38 -42.85
C GLU A 94 94.81 52.04 -43.50
N GLU A 95 95.65 51.58 -44.43
CA GLU A 95 95.54 50.27 -45.09
C GLU A 95 95.69 49.12 -44.07
N THR A 96 96.69 49.16 -43.19
CA THR A 96 96.85 48.12 -42.16
C THR A 96 95.75 48.15 -41.08
N LEU A 97 95.12 49.31 -40.82
CA LEU A 97 93.92 49.39 -39.97
C LEU A 97 92.67 48.87 -40.70
N ALA A 98 92.51 49.16 -41.99
CA ALA A 98 91.42 48.65 -42.82
C ALA A 98 91.46 47.12 -42.91
N ILE A 99 92.64 46.53 -43.13
CA ILE A 99 92.85 45.07 -43.12
C ILE A 99 92.49 44.47 -41.75
N LYS A 100 92.89 45.11 -40.64
CA LYS A 100 92.53 44.66 -39.28
C LYS A 100 91.02 44.75 -39.03
N ALA A 101 90.37 45.84 -39.46
CA ALA A 101 88.92 46.01 -39.33
C ALA A 101 88.13 45.00 -40.19
N GLN A 102 88.60 44.70 -41.41
CA GLN A 102 88.02 43.67 -42.26
C GLN A 102 88.20 42.27 -41.67
N LYS A 103 89.39 41.97 -41.10
CA LYS A 103 89.64 40.72 -40.38
C LYS A 103 88.66 40.56 -39.21
N LEU A 104 88.54 41.57 -38.35
CA LEU A 104 87.61 41.55 -37.20
C LEU A 104 86.15 41.34 -37.65
N LYS A 105 85.68 42.02 -38.71
CA LYS A 105 84.34 41.78 -39.29
C LYS A 105 84.17 40.34 -39.80
N SER A 106 85.21 39.75 -40.38
CA SER A 106 85.19 38.35 -40.84
C SER A 106 85.17 37.35 -39.68
N GLU A 107 85.77 37.70 -38.54
CA GLU A 107 85.78 36.90 -37.32
C GLU A 107 84.44 37.02 -36.57
N GLU A 108 83.88 38.23 -36.48
CA GLU A 108 82.54 38.47 -35.97
C GLU A 108 81.49 37.67 -36.75
N ALA A 109 81.52 37.69 -38.09
CA ALA A 109 80.62 36.91 -38.93
C ALA A 109 80.72 35.40 -38.66
N LYS A 110 81.93 34.88 -38.44
CA LYS A 110 82.17 33.47 -38.05
C LYS A 110 81.61 33.16 -36.66
N PHE A 111 81.82 34.05 -35.68
CA PHE A 111 81.25 33.88 -34.33
C PHE A 111 79.72 33.94 -34.33
N GLN A 112 79.10 34.88 -35.07
CA GLN A 112 77.65 34.94 -35.22
C GLN A 112 77.08 33.66 -35.88
N LEU A 113 77.78 33.11 -36.88
CA LEU A 113 77.40 31.84 -37.51
C LEU A 113 77.56 30.66 -36.54
N PHE A 114 78.67 30.58 -35.82
CA PHE A 114 78.92 29.54 -34.81
C PHE A 114 77.87 29.57 -33.69
N LEU A 115 77.53 30.75 -33.17
CA LEU A 115 76.47 30.89 -32.16
C LEU A 115 75.12 30.40 -32.68
N LYS A 116 74.69 30.84 -33.88
CA LYS A 116 73.45 30.36 -34.53
C LYS A 116 73.45 28.84 -34.73
N GLU A 117 74.57 28.26 -35.14
CA GLU A 117 74.68 26.82 -35.34
C GLU A 117 74.70 26.05 -34.01
N ASN A 118 75.31 26.61 -32.96
CA ASN A 118 75.34 26.04 -31.60
C ASN A 118 73.95 26.08 -30.96
N ASP A 119 73.25 27.21 -31.02
CA ASP A 119 71.86 27.33 -30.57
C ASP A 119 70.93 26.39 -31.37
N ALA A 120 71.15 26.23 -32.68
CA ALA A 120 70.42 25.25 -33.48
C ALA A 120 70.76 23.79 -33.10
N LYS A 121 72.00 23.48 -32.67
CA LYS A 121 72.38 22.16 -32.11
C LYS A 121 71.72 21.94 -30.75
N ARG A 122 71.81 22.90 -29.84
CA ARG A 122 71.19 22.90 -28.50
C ARG A 122 69.67 22.76 -28.57
N SER A 123 69.00 23.55 -29.41
CA SER A 123 67.55 23.49 -29.64
C SER A 123 67.11 22.12 -30.17
N ARG A 124 67.82 21.56 -31.17
CA ARG A 124 67.54 20.21 -31.68
C ARG A 124 67.79 19.11 -30.63
N ALA A 125 68.81 19.25 -29.79
CA ALA A 125 69.07 18.31 -28.70
C ALA A 125 67.99 18.38 -27.60
N LEU A 126 67.62 19.58 -27.15
CA LEU A 126 66.55 19.79 -26.18
C LEU A 126 65.20 19.29 -26.70
N LYS A 127 64.85 19.57 -27.96
CA LYS A 127 63.62 19.05 -28.56
C LYS A 127 63.61 17.52 -28.58
N ARG A 128 64.68 16.87 -29.06
CA ARG A 128 64.78 15.39 -29.06
C ARG A 128 64.67 14.81 -27.65
N ALA A 129 65.29 15.43 -26.65
CA ALA A 129 65.18 14.98 -25.26
C ALA A 129 63.73 15.10 -24.74
N GLN A 130 63.01 16.18 -25.08
CA GLN A 130 61.61 16.36 -24.70
C GLN A 130 60.68 15.39 -25.44
N ASP A 131 60.87 15.21 -26.75
CA ASP A 131 60.11 14.26 -27.57
C ASP A 131 60.29 12.82 -27.03
N GLU A 132 61.52 12.43 -26.67
CA GLU A 132 61.86 11.13 -26.08
C GLU A 132 61.28 10.95 -24.66
N VAL A 133 61.21 12.00 -23.84
CA VAL A 133 60.51 11.97 -22.54
C VAL A 133 58.99 11.82 -22.73
N ASN A 134 58.41 12.50 -23.74
CA ASN A 134 56.99 12.40 -24.06
C ASN A 134 56.63 10.99 -24.57
N ILE A 135 57.46 10.40 -25.43
CA ILE A 135 57.28 9.04 -25.95
C ILE A 135 57.36 8.01 -24.81
N ARG A 136 58.36 8.11 -23.93
CA ARG A 136 58.47 7.22 -22.76
C ARG A 136 57.26 7.32 -21.83
N ARG A 137 56.82 8.53 -21.49
CA ARG A 137 55.61 8.77 -20.67
C ARG A 137 54.34 8.23 -21.31
N GLY A 138 54.24 8.25 -22.65
CA GLY A 138 53.14 7.63 -23.38
C GLY A 138 53.10 6.11 -23.19
N LYS A 139 54.23 5.44 -23.46
CA LYS A 139 54.39 3.99 -23.32
C LYS A 139 54.28 3.49 -21.88
N GLU A 140 54.72 4.30 -20.92
CA GLU A 140 54.62 4.01 -19.49
C GLU A 140 53.14 3.93 -19.05
N LYS A 141 52.31 4.90 -19.45
CA LYS A 141 50.85 4.86 -19.22
C LYS A 141 50.14 3.72 -19.95
N GLU A 142 50.58 3.39 -21.16
CA GLU A 142 50.08 2.26 -21.94
C GLU A 142 50.39 0.93 -21.22
N ALA A 143 51.62 0.78 -20.69
CA ALA A 143 52.01 -0.37 -19.89
C ALA A 143 51.24 -0.45 -18.55
N GLU A 144 51.04 0.66 -17.84
CA GLU A 144 50.20 0.73 -16.64
C GLU A 144 48.76 0.26 -16.91
N ALA A 145 48.16 0.72 -18.01
CA ALA A 145 46.82 0.34 -18.42
C ALA A 145 46.73 -1.16 -18.77
N LEU A 146 47.68 -1.69 -19.54
CA LEU A 146 47.75 -3.11 -19.90
C LEU A 146 47.99 -4.00 -18.66
N VAL A 147 48.80 -3.57 -17.70
CA VAL A 147 49.00 -4.30 -16.43
C VAL A 147 47.70 -4.35 -15.61
N LEU A 148 46.94 -3.25 -15.57
CA LEU A 148 45.64 -3.20 -14.90
C LEU A 148 44.59 -4.08 -15.59
N GLU A 149 44.58 -4.12 -16.93
CA GLU A 149 43.71 -5.01 -17.71
C GLU A 149 44.07 -6.49 -17.51
N CYS A 150 45.35 -6.86 -17.60
CA CYS A 150 45.84 -8.20 -17.31
C CYS A 150 45.44 -8.66 -15.89
N ARG A 151 45.53 -7.77 -14.90
CA ARG A 151 45.06 -8.06 -13.53
C ARG A 151 43.55 -8.28 -13.47
N ASN A 152 42.75 -7.42 -14.09
CA ASN A 152 41.29 -7.56 -14.15
C ASN A 152 40.86 -8.88 -14.82
N ILE A 153 41.53 -9.28 -15.90
CA ILE A 153 41.31 -10.56 -16.59
C ILE A 153 41.70 -11.73 -15.68
N ASN A 154 42.85 -11.67 -15.02
CA ASN A 154 43.30 -12.67 -14.04
C ASN A 154 42.32 -12.84 -12.88
N ASP A 155 41.82 -11.74 -12.31
CA ASP A 155 40.91 -11.75 -11.16
C ASP A 155 39.54 -12.34 -11.56
N LYS A 156 39.04 -12.03 -12.77
CA LYS A 156 37.87 -12.70 -13.38
C LYS A 156 38.09 -14.20 -13.61
N LEU A 157 39.26 -14.58 -14.11
CA LEU A 157 39.63 -15.97 -14.38
C LEU A 157 39.70 -16.78 -13.07
N ASN A 158 40.23 -16.20 -11.99
CA ASN A 158 40.27 -16.84 -10.68
C ASN A 158 38.88 -16.99 -10.07
N LEU A 159 38.00 -16.00 -10.21
CA LEU A 159 36.59 -16.13 -9.79
C LEU A 159 35.84 -17.20 -10.61
N ALA A 160 36.10 -17.30 -11.90
CA ALA A 160 35.52 -18.34 -12.76
C ALA A 160 36.04 -19.74 -12.39
N ARG A 161 37.31 -19.87 -12.01
CA ARG A 161 37.88 -21.13 -11.48
C ARG A 161 37.26 -21.54 -10.14
N SER A 162 37.18 -20.64 -9.16
CA SER A 162 36.53 -20.93 -7.87
C SER A 162 35.11 -21.51 -8.08
N ARG A 163 34.31 -20.86 -8.93
CA ARG A 163 32.96 -21.35 -9.27
C ARG A 163 32.96 -22.69 -10.00
N LEU A 164 33.93 -22.95 -10.87
CA LEU A 164 34.07 -24.25 -11.52
C LEU A 164 34.42 -25.33 -10.49
N ASP A 165 35.35 -25.06 -9.58
CA ASP A 165 35.77 -25.99 -8.52
C ASP A 165 34.63 -26.26 -7.51
N GLU A 166 33.86 -25.21 -7.16
CA GLU A 166 32.62 -25.30 -6.37
C GLU A 166 31.56 -26.18 -7.08
N HIS A 167 31.37 -26.02 -8.40
CA HIS A 167 30.39 -26.78 -9.16
C HIS A 167 30.84 -28.21 -9.53
N LEU A 168 32.14 -28.46 -9.63
CA LEU A 168 32.72 -29.77 -9.95
C LEU A 168 32.34 -30.83 -8.92
N ILE A 169 32.11 -30.44 -7.66
CA ILE A 169 31.61 -31.31 -6.59
C ILE A 169 30.23 -31.88 -6.97
N TYR A 170 29.33 -31.03 -7.48
CA TYR A 170 27.99 -31.46 -7.91
C TYR A 170 28.03 -32.29 -9.19
N GLN A 171 28.90 -31.95 -10.14
CA GLN A 171 29.13 -32.78 -11.34
C GLN A 171 29.61 -34.18 -10.94
N THR A 172 30.70 -34.28 -10.17
CA THR A 172 31.26 -35.55 -9.68
C THR A 172 30.25 -36.36 -8.85
N TYR A 173 29.33 -35.70 -8.13
CA TYR A 173 28.22 -36.37 -7.44
C TYR A 173 27.20 -36.95 -8.43
N LEU A 174 26.75 -36.16 -9.41
CA LEU A 174 25.75 -36.59 -10.39
C LEU A 174 26.30 -37.69 -11.33
N GLU A 175 27.58 -37.62 -11.71
CA GLU A 175 28.27 -38.68 -12.45
C GLU A 175 28.25 -40.00 -11.68
N LYS A 176 28.52 -39.99 -10.36
CA LYS A 176 28.39 -41.17 -9.51
C LYS A 176 26.95 -41.66 -9.37
N VAL A 177 25.96 -40.77 -9.39
CA VAL A 177 24.53 -41.18 -9.39
C VAL A 177 24.18 -41.91 -10.69
N VAL A 178 24.73 -41.47 -11.84
CA VAL A 178 24.62 -42.21 -13.12
C VAL A 178 25.32 -43.57 -13.04
N GLU A 179 26.55 -43.64 -12.52
CA GLU A 179 27.28 -44.91 -12.35
C GLU A 179 26.53 -45.95 -11.50
N HIS A 180 25.65 -45.52 -10.60
CA HIS A 180 24.90 -46.37 -9.67
C HIS A 180 23.40 -46.51 -10.02
N SER A 181 22.94 -45.98 -11.16
CA SER A 181 21.52 -45.98 -11.53
C SER A 181 21.30 -46.42 -12.98
N GLU A 182 20.66 -47.57 -13.16
CA GLU A 182 20.30 -48.12 -14.47
C GLU A 182 19.24 -47.29 -15.23
N ASP A 183 18.55 -46.38 -14.54
CA ASP A 183 17.47 -45.54 -15.10
C ASP A 183 17.95 -44.33 -15.91
N PHE A 184 19.25 -43.96 -15.82
CA PHE A 184 19.79 -42.74 -16.41
C PHE A 184 21.09 -42.99 -17.18
N THR A 185 21.13 -42.57 -18.45
CA THR A 185 22.33 -42.70 -19.31
C THR A 185 23.29 -41.53 -19.17
N GLU A 186 22.79 -40.32 -18.95
CA GLU A 186 23.60 -39.12 -18.74
C GLU A 186 23.13 -38.32 -17.52
N VAL A 187 24.04 -37.51 -16.97
CA VAL A 187 23.67 -36.43 -16.02
C VAL A 187 22.63 -35.48 -16.63
N SER A 188 22.64 -35.30 -17.95
CA SER A 188 21.64 -34.50 -18.65
C SER A 188 20.22 -35.06 -18.50
N ASP A 189 20.05 -36.38 -18.38
CA ASP A 189 18.74 -37.04 -18.22
C ASP A 189 18.18 -36.86 -16.81
N ILE A 190 19.05 -36.95 -15.79
CA ILE A 190 18.69 -36.62 -14.40
C ILE A 190 18.19 -35.17 -14.32
N LEU A 191 18.89 -34.23 -14.95
CA LEU A 191 18.51 -32.82 -14.94
C LEU A 191 17.18 -32.55 -15.68
N LYS A 192 16.96 -33.15 -16.86
CA LYS A 192 15.67 -33.09 -17.59
C LYS A 192 14.52 -33.66 -16.74
N ARG A 193 14.75 -34.79 -16.06
CA ARG A 193 13.74 -35.44 -15.21
C ARG A 193 13.45 -34.62 -13.96
N TYR A 194 14.46 -34.04 -13.32
CA TYR A 194 14.29 -33.12 -12.20
C TYR A 194 13.52 -31.86 -12.59
N GLN A 195 13.89 -31.20 -13.69
CA GLN A 195 13.17 -30.02 -14.20
C GLN A 195 11.69 -30.33 -14.47
N THR A 196 11.42 -31.45 -15.14
CA THR A 196 10.05 -31.91 -15.42
C THR A 196 9.28 -32.16 -14.11
N LEU A 197 9.89 -32.88 -13.16
CA LEU A 197 9.25 -33.21 -11.89
C LEU A 197 9.01 -31.97 -11.02
N SER A 198 9.95 -31.03 -10.97
CA SER A 198 9.80 -29.74 -10.29
C SER A 198 8.64 -28.95 -10.88
N ALA A 199 8.63 -28.74 -12.21
CA ALA A 199 7.53 -28.05 -12.88
C ALA A 199 6.16 -28.68 -12.57
N THR A 200 6.05 -30.02 -12.66
CA THR A 200 4.79 -30.70 -12.30
C THR A 200 4.44 -30.60 -10.81
N ASN A 201 5.43 -30.53 -9.91
CA ASN A 201 5.20 -30.26 -8.50
C ASN A 201 4.69 -28.83 -8.28
N ASP A 202 5.27 -27.86 -8.96
CA ASP A 202 4.95 -26.44 -8.79
C ASP A 202 3.54 -26.14 -9.36
N ASP A 203 3.18 -26.79 -10.48
CA ASP A 203 1.82 -26.85 -11.02
C ASP A 203 0.85 -27.51 -10.03
N LEU A 204 1.21 -28.66 -9.46
CA LEU A 204 0.37 -29.37 -8.47
C LEU A 204 0.19 -28.57 -7.18
N GLN A 205 1.22 -27.91 -6.67
CA GLN A 205 1.13 -27.01 -5.52
C GLN A 205 0.21 -25.82 -5.81
N THR A 206 0.31 -25.23 -7.01
CA THR A 206 -0.58 -24.16 -7.46
C THR A 206 -2.03 -24.63 -7.56
N MET A 207 -2.27 -25.84 -8.08
CA MET A 207 -3.60 -26.46 -8.10
C MET A 207 -4.11 -26.79 -6.69
N VAL A 208 -3.27 -27.28 -5.78
CA VAL A 208 -3.64 -27.55 -4.38
C VAL A 208 -4.02 -26.25 -3.66
N GLN A 209 -3.23 -25.18 -3.79
CA GLN A 209 -3.56 -23.88 -3.20
C GLN A 209 -4.90 -23.36 -3.72
N LYS A 210 -5.11 -23.37 -5.05
CA LYS A 210 -6.40 -22.97 -5.63
C LYS A 210 -7.57 -23.81 -5.09
N ASN A 211 -7.42 -25.13 -4.98
CA ASN A 211 -8.46 -25.99 -4.41
C ASN A 211 -8.73 -25.70 -2.93
N ILE A 212 -7.73 -25.26 -2.15
CA ILE A 212 -7.90 -24.79 -0.78
C ILE A 212 -8.70 -23.48 -0.76
N ASP A 213 -8.31 -22.51 -1.59
CA ASP A 213 -8.98 -21.21 -1.73
C ASP A 213 -10.45 -21.38 -2.13
N ASP A 214 -10.71 -22.14 -3.22
CA ASP A 214 -12.05 -22.50 -3.69
C ASP A 214 -12.86 -23.17 -2.56
N THR A 215 -12.27 -24.14 -1.84
CA THR A 215 -12.92 -24.81 -0.71
C THR A 215 -13.24 -23.85 0.45
N GLU A 216 -12.40 -22.87 0.74
CA GLU A 216 -12.68 -21.85 1.74
C GLU A 216 -13.84 -20.93 1.30
N THR A 217 -13.90 -20.52 0.02
CA THR A 217 -15.06 -19.76 -0.47
C THR A 217 -16.36 -20.55 -0.35
N TYR A 218 -16.37 -21.84 -0.69
CA TYR A 218 -17.56 -22.70 -0.54
C TYR A 218 -17.96 -22.88 0.93
N ARG A 219 -17.00 -23.06 1.85
CA ARG A 219 -17.26 -23.10 3.30
C ARG A 219 -17.84 -21.77 3.81
N HIS A 220 -17.32 -20.65 3.33
CA HIS A 220 -17.82 -19.32 3.67
C HIS A 220 -19.26 -19.11 3.16
N HIS A 221 -19.53 -19.44 1.90
CA HIS A 221 -20.87 -19.37 1.30
C HIS A 221 -21.86 -20.28 2.04
N LEU A 222 -21.48 -21.51 2.38
CA LEU A 222 -22.32 -22.44 3.15
C LEU A 222 -22.61 -21.85 4.54
N SER A 223 -21.60 -21.33 5.25
CA SER A 223 -21.79 -20.68 6.55
C SER A 223 -22.74 -19.48 6.48
N GLN A 224 -22.65 -18.66 5.43
CA GLN A 224 -23.61 -17.57 5.20
C GLN A 224 -25.04 -18.10 4.98
N MET A 225 -25.21 -19.14 4.14
CA MET A 225 -26.54 -19.68 3.84
C MET A 225 -27.17 -20.35 5.06
N THR A 226 -26.40 -21.13 5.83
CA THR A 226 -26.88 -21.71 7.09
C THR A 226 -27.33 -20.62 8.07
N LYS A 227 -26.59 -19.50 8.22
CA LYS A 227 -27.00 -18.37 9.07
C LYS A 227 -28.27 -17.68 8.57
N ARG A 228 -28.42 -17.49 7.25
CA ARG A 228 -29.65 -16.91 6.64
C ARG A 228 -30.86 -17.79 6.91
N LEU A 229 -30.74 -19.11 6.67
CA LEU A 229 -31.82 -20.08 6.91
C LEU A 229 -32.14 -20.24 8.39
N GLN A 230 -31.15 -20.19 9.29
CA GLN A 230 -31.39 -20.17 10.74
C GLN A 230 -32.19 -18.93 11.17
N ASN A 231 -31.84 -17.75 10.65
CA ASN A 231 -32.60 -16.52 10.91
C ASN A 231 -34.03 -16.60 10.33
N GLU A 232 -34.21 -17.17 9.13
CA GLU A 232 -35.52 -17.38 8.53
C GLU A 232 -36.39 -18.33 9.36
N VAL A 233 -35.83 -19.45 9.83
CA VAL A 233 -36.51 -20.40 10.74
C VAL A 233 -36.91 -19.72 12.06
N LEU A 234 -36.07 -18.84 12.62
CA LEU A 234 -36.42 -18.07 13.81
C LEU A 234 -37.59 -17.10 13.54
N VAL A 235 -37.58 -16.39 12.41
CA VAL A 235 -38.69 -15.51 11.99
C VAL A 235 -39.98 -16.32 11.80
N LYS A 236 -39.92 -17.46 11.09
CA LYS A 236 -41.09 -18.33 10.89
C LYS A 236 -41.60 -18.98 12.17
N SER A 237 -40.71 -19.31 13.12
CA SER A 237 -41.10 -19.75 14.46
C SER A 237 -41.87 -18.66 15.22
N SER A 238 -41.43 -17.40 15.11
CA SER A 238 -42.11 -16.24 15.69
C SER A 238 -43.48 -15.98 15.04
N GLU A 239 -43.58 -16.06 13.71
CA GLU A 239 -44.86 -15.98 12.99
C GLU A 239 -45.83 -17.08 13.45
N ILE A 240 -45.35 -18.33 13.56
CA ILE A 240 -46.16 -19.47 14.03
C ILE A 240 -46.65 -19.25 15.47
N ALA A 241 -45.80 -18.78 16.38
CA ALA A 241 -46.18 -18.49 17.75
C ALA A 241 -47.27 -17.40 17.83
N GLU A 242 -47.12 -16.31 17.06
CA GLU A 242 -48.12 -15.24 16.98
C GLU A 242 -49.45 -15.74 16.39
N HIS A 243 -49.41 -16.64 15.39
CA HIS A 243 -50.60 -17.26 14.82
C HIS A 243 -51.27 -18.24 15.80
N GLN A 244 -50.50 -18.96 16.62
CA GLN A 244 -51.02 -19.82 17.68
C GLN A 244 -51.69 -19.00 18.79
N GLU A 245 -51.08 -17.90 19.24
CA GLU A 245 -51.65 -16.99 20.23
C GLU A 245 -52.97 -16.36 19.74
N ARG A 246 -53.01 -15.90 18.47
CA ARG A 246 -54.24 -15.38 17.86
C ARG A 246 -55.34 -16.44 17.76
N LEU A 247 -54.98 -17.69 17.45
CA LEU A 247 -55.91 -18.82 17.38
C LEU A 247 -56.40 -19.28 18.76
N GLU A 248 -55.58 -19.20 19.80
CA GLU A 248 -55.97 -19.50 21.19
C GLU A 248 -56.94 -18.44 21.73
N LYS A 249 -56.67 -17.15 21.50
CA LYS A 249 -57.61 -16.06 21.84
C LYS A 249 -58.98 -16.27 21.19
N ALA A 250 -59.02 -16.52 19.88
CA ALA A 250 -60.26 -16.81 19.16
C ALA A 250 -61.00 -18.04 19.71
N ARG A 251 -60.28 -19.10 20.12
CA ARG A 251 -60.89 -20.27 20.79
C ARG A 251 -61.51 -19.90 22.13
N ILE A 252 -60.80 -19.15 22.97
CA ILE A 252 -61.31 -18.69 24.27
C ILE A 252 -62.57 -17.83 24.08
N GLU A 253 -62.57 -16.92 23.10
CA GLU A 253 -63.74 -16.11 22.72
C GLU A 253 -64.92 -16.99 22.28
N THR A 254 -64.71 -18.03 21.45
CA THR A 254 -65.80 -18.96 21.08
C THR A 254 -66.35 -19.74 22.27
N VAL A 255 -65.51 -20.21 23.20
CA VAL A 255 -65.97 -20.94 24.40
C VAL A 255 -66.77 -20.03 25.34
N ILE A 256 -66.37 -18.76 25.47
CA ILE A 256 -67.13 -17.74 26.23
C ILE A 256 -68.48 -17.47 25.54
N ALA A 257 -68.50 -17.33 24.21
CA ALA A 257 -69.73 -17.10 23.45
C ALA A 257 -70.71 -18.30 23.52
N ASP A 258 -70.21 -19.52 23.40
CA ASP A 258 -71.02 -20.74 23.54
C ASP A 258 -71.54 -20.93 24.97
N SER A 259 -70.75 -20.58 25.99
CA SER A 259 -71.21 -20.54 27.39
C SER A 259 -72.37 -19.55 27.59
N HIS A 260 -72.23 -18.32 27.11
CA HIS A 260 -73.30 -17.32 27.13
C HIS A 260 -74.52 -17.69 26.27
N LYS A 261 -74.34 -18.53 25.23
CA LYS A 261 -75.44 -19.08 24.44
C LYS A 261 -76.17 -20.18 25.21
N ALA A 262 -75.44 -21.08 25.88
CA ALA A 262 -76.02 -22.13 26.72
C ALA A 262 -76.84 -21.56 27.89
N THR A 263 -76.33 -20.55 28.62
CA THR A 263 -77.11 -19.93 29.72
C THR A 263 -78.40 -19.29 29.21
N ARG A 264 -78.36 -18.59 28.07
CA ARG A 264 -79.56 -18.02 27.43
C ARG A 264 -80.54 -19.07 26.93
N GLU A 265 -80.04 -20.19 26.42
CA GLU A 265 -80.90 -21.32 26.03
C GLU A 265 -81.58 -21.96 27.25
N ASP A 266 -80.89 -22.05 28.39
CA ASP A 266 -81.46 -22.56 29.64
C ASP A 266 -82.45 -21.56 30.27
N GLU A 267 -82.14 -20.26 30.29
CA GLU A 267 -83.08 -19.17 30.65
C GLU A 267 -84.38 -19.26 29.82
N VAL A 268 -84.27 -19.52 28.51
CA VAL A 268 -85.43 -19.70 27.61
C VAL A 268 -86.18 -21.01 27.90
N LYS A 269 -85.48 -22.11 28.19
CA LYS A 269 -86.11 -23.39 28.57
C LYS A 269 -86.89 -23.25 29.87
N ASP A 270 -86.34 -22.57 30.88
CA ASP A 270 -87.03 -22.31 32.15
C ASP A 270 -88.25 -21.40 31.96
N GLY A 271 -88.15 -20.33 31.16
CA GLY A 271 -89.31 -19.50 30.82
C GLY A 271 -90.43 -20.28 30.10
N ILE A 272 -90.07 -21.23 29.22
CA ILE A 272 -91.03 -22.14 28.57
C ILE A 272 -91.62 -23.13 29.58
N ARG A 273 -90.81 -23.66 30.50
CA ARG A 273 -91.23 -24.58 31.57
C ARG A 273 -92.23 -23.91 32.52
N GLU A 274 -91.93 -22.72 33.02
CA GLU A 274 -92.80 -21.97 33.94
C GLU A 274 -94.12 -21.56 33.28
N LEU A 275 -94.08 -21.19 32.00
CA LEU A 275 -95.29 -20.97 31.20
C LEU A 275 -96.12 -22.26 31.07
N GLY A 276 -95.48 -23.40 30.81
CA GLY A 276 -96.12 -24.72 30.73
C GLY A 276 -96.75 -25.16 32.05
N GLU A 277 -96.02 -25.03 33.16
CA GLU A 277 -96.51 -25.31 34.52
C GLU A 277 -97.71 -24.42 34.88
N SER A 278 -97.64 -23.13 34.55
CA SER A 278 -98.74 -22.18 34.73
C SER A 278 -99.98 -22.56 33.91
N GLN A 279 -99.80 -22.94 32.65
CA GLN A 279 -100.89 -23.41 31.79
C GLN A 279 -101.50 -24.73 32.32
N MET A 280 -100.68 -25.68 32.77
CA MET A 280 -101.19 -26.91 33.39
C MET A 280 -101.95 -26.64 34.69
N ALA A 281 -101.49 -25.70 35.53
CA ALA A 281 -102.22 -25.28 36.73
C ALA A 281 -103.58 -24.67 36.37
N ILE A 282 -103.65 -23.80 35.36
CA ILE A 282 -104.89 -23.24 34.81
C ILE A 282 -105.82 -24.35 34.33
N PHE A 283 -105.37 -25.27 33.47
CA PHE A 283 -106.24 -26.33 32.94
C PHE A 283 -106.68 -27.34 34.01
N ASN A 284 -105.86 -27.59 35.04
CA ASN A 284 -106.24 -28.40 36.20
C ASN A 284 -107.31 -27.73 37.07
N LEU A 285 -107.22 -26.41 37.28
CA LEU A 285 -108.26 -25.62 37.93
C LEU A 285 -109.55 -25.59 37.10
N PHE A 286 -109.46 -25.32 35.80
CA PHE A 286 -110.59 -25.33 34.87
C PHE A 286 -111.31 -26.68 34.89
N ASN A 287 -110.59 -27.80 34.81
CA ASN A 287 -111.18 -29.13 34.86
C ASN A 287 -111.83 -29.44 36.21
N ARG A 288 -111.29 -28.95 37.34
CA ARG A 288 -111.94 -29.03 38.66
C ARG A 288 -113.23 -28.21 38.71
N CYS A 289 -113.21 -26.95 38.25
CA CYS A 289 -114.39 -26.10 38.14
C CYS A 289 -115.48 -26.70 37.24
N ARG A 290 -115.08 -27.26 36.09
CA ARG A 290 -115.97 -27.94 35.14
C ARG A 290 -116.59 -29.21 35.73
N ALA A 291 -115.80 -30.02 36.43
CA ALA A 291 -116.26 -31.25 37.08
C ALA A 291 -117.26 -30.98 38.22
N THR A 292 -117.09 -29.89 38.98
CA THR A 292 -117.99 -29.45 40.06
C THR A 292 -119.10 -28.50 39.59
N HIS A 293 -119.30 -28.33 38.28
CA HIS A 293 -120.46 -27.64 37.71
C HIS A 293 -121.60 -28.61 37.37
N MET A 294 -122.84 -28.14 37.50
CA MET A 294 -124.05 -28.89 37.13
C MET A 294 -124.02 -29.29 35.65
N ALA A 295 -124.67 -30.41 35.31
CA ALA A 295 -124.50 -31.08 34.02
C ALA A 295 -124.94 -30.21 32.82
N ASP A 296 -126.09 -29.51 32.92
CA ASP A 296 -126.65 -28.73 31.81
C ASP A 296 -125.82 -27.48 31.48
N SER A 297 -125.27 -26.82 32.50
CA SER A 297 -124.49 -25.57 32.38
C SER A 297 -122.99 -25.82 32.18
N ARG A 298 -122.58 -27.03 31.82
CA ARG A 298 -121.16 -27.40 31.65
C ARG A 298 -120.67 -27.09 30.22
N PRO A 299 -119.51 -26.41 30.03
CA PRO A 299 -118.92 -26.28 28.70
C PRO A 299 -118.59 -27.66 28.12
N LYS A 300 -119.20 -27.99 26.99
CA LYS A 300 -119.24 -29.34 26.39
C LYS A 300 -117.93 -29.77 25.70
N GLN A 301 -116.99 -28.86 25.53
CA GLN A 301 -115.66 -29.11 24.96
C GLN A 301 -114.55 -28.68 25.93
N GLU A 302 -113.33 -29.15 25.69
CA GLU A 302 -112.14 -28.73 26.43
C GLU A 302 -111.46 -27.56 25.72
N THR A 303 -111.26 -26.46 26.44
CA THR A 303 -110.65 -25.24 25.91
C THR A 303 -109.14 -25.39 25.91
N LYS A 304 -108.50 -25.32 24.74
CA LYS A 304 -107.03 -25.31 24.61
C LYS A 304 -106.40 -23.93 24.82
N ASP A 305 -107.22 -22.88 24.98
CA ASP A 305 -106.77 -21.53 25.32
C ASP A 305 -106.74 -21.35 26.86
N PRO A 306 -105.58 -21.02 27.46
CA PRO A 306 -105.48 -20.72 28.89
C PRO A 306 -106.31 -19.51 29.33
N PHE A 307 -106.51 -18.51 28.47
CA PHE A 307 -107.24 -17.29 28.85
C PHE A 307 -108.76 -17.51 28.90
N LEU A 308 -109.32 -18.27 27.95
CA LEU A 308 -110.71 -18.72 28.03
C LEU A 308 -110.94 -19.66 29.23
N ALA A 309 -109.96 -20.52 29.54
CA ALA A 309 -110.01 -21.37 30.74
C ALA A 309 -110.01 -20.53 32.04
N LEU A 310 -109.15 -19.51 32.13
CA LEU A 310 -109.13 -18.56 33.26
C LEU A 310 -110.46 -17.81 33.43
N ARG A 311 -111.07 -17.32 32.34
CA ARG A 311 -112.38 -16.64 32.40
C ARG A 311 -113.48 -17.54 32.94
N TYR A 312 -113.52 -18.81 32.54
CA TYR A 312 -114.49 -19.77 33.07
C TYR A 312 -114.21 -20.13 34.54
N ILE A 313 -112.94 -20.19 34.97
CA ILE A 313 -112.59 -20.32 36.39
C ILE A 313 -113.11 -19.12 37.18
N GLU A 314 -112.89 -17.89 36.69
CA GLU A 314 -113.36 -16.65 37.32
C GLU A 314 -114.89 -16.60 37.45
N GLU A 315 -115.61 -16.88 36.36
CA GLU A 315 -117.07 -16.99 36.32
C GLU A 315 -117.57 -18.03 37.32
N ARG A 316 -117.03 -19.27 37.27
CA ARG A 316 -117.43 -20.33 38.20
C ARG A 316 -117.07 -20.03 39.66
N PHE A 317 -116.01 -19.27 39.92
CA PHE A 317 -115.65 -18.84 41.27
C PHE A 317 -116.59 -17.75 41.80
N ARG A 318 -117.04 -16.82 40.94
CA ARG A 318 -118.12 -15.86 41.25
C ARG A 318 -119.44 -16.58 41.53
N ASP A 319 -119.83 -17.55 40.70
CA ASP A 319 -121.02 -18.37 40.93
C ASP A 319 -120.95 -19.12 42.26
N LEU A 320 -119.81 -19.74 42.57
CA LEU A 320 -119.61 -20.43 43.85
C LEU A 320 -119.66 -19.46 45.03
N ALA A 321 -119.10 -18.25 44.90
CA ALA A 321 -119.21 -17.22 45.93
C ALA A 321 -120.66 -16.74 46.12
N MET A 322 -121.44 -16.59 45.05
CA MET A 322 -122.88 -16.28 45.14
C MET A 322 -123.67 -17.44 45.76
N ILE A 323 -123.45 -18.69 45.33
CA ILE A 323 -124.12 -19.87 45.91
C ILE A 323 -123.79 -20.03 47.41
N VAL A 324 -122.55 -19.75 47.83
CA VAL A 324 -122.18 -19.75 49.26
C VAL A 324 -122.90 -18.63 50.01
N LYS A 325 -122.96 -17.42 49.44
CA LYS A 325 -123.67 -16.28 50.03
C LYS A 325 -125.18 -16.54 50.14
N ASP A 326 -125.82 -16.94 49.04
CA ASP A 326 -127.24 -17.26 49.00
C ASP A 326 -127.59 -18.43 49.93
N GLY A 327 -126.69 -19.42 50.06
CA GLY A 327 -126.83 -20.52 51.02
C GLY A 327 -126.70 -20.07 52.48
N TYR A 328 -125.92 -19.02 52.76
CA TYR A 328 -125.90 -18.34 54.06
C TYR A 328 -127.20 -17.55 54.29
N ASP A 329 -127.63 -16.75 53.32
CA ASP A 329 -128.82 -15.89 53.39
C ASP A 329 -130.13 -16.71 53.49
N GLN A 330 -130.17 -17.91 52.90
CA GLN A 330 -131.28 -18.88 53.02
C GLN A 330 -131.20 -19.78 54.27
N GLY A 331 -130.17 -19.64 55.11
CA GLY A 331 -130.00 -20.41 56.35
C GLY A 331 -129.66 -21.90 56.19
N VAL A 332 -129.55 -22.40 54.96
CA VAL A 332 -129.23 -23.82 54.67
C VAL A 332 -127.75 -24.13 54.99
N VAL A 333 -126.85 -23.14 54.85
CA VAL A 333 -125.42 -23.26 55.21
C VAL A 333 -125.23 -23.00 56.71
N GLY A 334 -125.85 -23.85 57.53
CA GLY A 334 -125.77 -23.82 58.99
C GLY A 334 -124.35 -24.13 59.51
N LYS A 335 -123.49 -23.10 59.57
CA LYS A 335 -122.13 -23.15 60.14
C LYS A 335 -121.28 -24.33 59.62
N VAL A 336 -120.89 -24.28 58.36
CA VAL A 336 -119.69 -25.01 57.91
C VAL A 336 -118.50 -24.48 58.72
N LYS A 337 -118.13 -25.22 59.77
CA LYS A 337 -116.83 -25.04 60.41
C LYS A 337 -115.79 -25.42 59.39
N VAL A 338 -115.18 -24.43 58.74
CA VAL A 338 -113.96 -24.60 57.95
C VAL A 338 -112.91 -25.16 58.91
N ARG A 339 -112.72 -26.48 58.90
CA ARG A 339 -111.60 -27.15 59.56
C ARG A 339 -110.37 -27.05 58.66
N GLU A 340 -109.84 -25.83 58.63
CA GLU A 340 -108.39 -25.65 58.73
C GLU A 340 -107.83 -26.52 59.88
N ALA A 341 -106.55 -26.88 59.79
CA ALA A 341 -105.90 -27.87 60.67
C ALA A 341 -106.42 -29.34 60.57
N ALA A 342 -106.57 -29.86 59.34
CA ALA A 342 -106.62 -31.31 59.07
C ALA A 342 -105.52 -31.77 58.09
N VAL A 343 -105.51 -31.23 56.86
CA VAL A 343 -104.57 -31.64 55.79
C VAL A 343 -103.10 -31.38 56.15
N GLU A 344 -102.82 -30.24 56.78
CA GLU A 344 -101.47 -29.81 57.15
C GLU A 344 -100.77 -30.78 58.12
N LYS A 345 -101.52 -31.47 58.99
CA LYS A 345 -100.96 -32.49 59.90
C LYS A 345 -100.58 -33.78 59.19
N GLN A 346 -101.21 -34.13 58.06
CA GLN A 346 -100.80 -35.30 57.27
C GLN A 346 -99.60 -34.96 56.36
N ALA A 347 -99.56 -33.77 55.78
CA ALA A 347 -98.38 -33.29 55.05
C ALA A 347 -97.14 -33.22 55.97
N ALA A 348 -97.29 -32.65 57.17
CA ALA A 348 -96.21 -32.57 58.16
C ALA A 348 -95.73 -33.95 58.62
N HIS A 349 -96.62 -34.93 58.84
CA HIS A 349 -96.21 -36.28 59.26
C HIS A 349 -95.43 -37.03 58.17
N GLN A 350 -95.79 -36.88 56.90
CA GLN A 350 -95.05 -37.48 55.79
C GLN A 350 -93.69 -36.79 55.58
N ALA A 351 -93.61 -35.46 55.72
CA ALA A 351 -92.34 -34.73 55.66
C ALA A 351 -91.40 -35.04 56.84
N ALA A 352 -91.94 -35.33 58.03
CA ALA A 352 -91.15 -35.69 59.21
C ALA A 352 -90.52 -37.09 59.08
N ASN A 353 -91.29 -38.10 58.67
CA ASN A 353 -90.81 -39.48 58.58
C ASN A 353 -89.71 -39.69 57.51
N ALA A 354 -89.57 -38.78 56.54
CA ALA A 354 -88.52 -38.86 55.51
C ALA A 354 -87.14 -38.33 55.97
N ARG A 355 -87.05 -37.67 57.13
CA ARG A 355 -85.87 -36.83 57.48
C ARG A 355 -84.97 -37.38 58.60
N TRP A 356 -85.42 -38.36 59.38
CA TRP A 356 -84.67 -38.94 60.52
C TRP A 356 -84.82 -40.48 60.56
N GLY A 357 -84.25 -41.18 59.58
CA GLY A 357 -84.58 -42.60 59.33
C GLY A 357 -83.47 -43.56 58.89
N ALA A 358 -82.18 -43.17 58.85
CA ALA A 358 -81.06 -44.11 58.62
C ALA A 358 -79.69 -43.52 58.99
N ALA A 359 -79.25 -43.70 60.24
CA ALA A 359 -77.86 -43.45 60.65
C ALA A 359 -77.42 -44.55 61.64
N GLY A 360 -76.60 -45.50 61.16
CA GLY A 360 -76.17 -46.65 61.95
C GLY A 360 -75.40 -47.69 61.11
N GLN A 361 -74.08 -47.69 61.25
CA GLN A 361 -73.14 -48.72 60.75
C GLN A 361 -73.15 -49.93 61.72
N PRO A 362 -72.34 -51.03 61.56
CA PRO A 362 -71.34 -51.33 60.52
C PRO A 362 -71.36 -52.78 59.96
N ALA A 363 -70.55 -53.05 58.94
CA ALA A 363 -69.98 -54.38 58.64
C ALA A 363 -68.66 -54.24 57.86
N THR A 364 -67.77 -55.24 57.88
CA THR A 364 -66.47 -55.18 57.20
C THR A 364 -66.09 -56.48 56.47
N LYS A 365 -65.21 -56.35 55.47
CA LYS A 365 -64.32 -57.37 54.87
C LYS A 365 -64.93 -58.56 54.07
N ALA A 366 -64.69 -58.47 52.76
CA ALA A 366 -63.82 -59.37 51.98
C ALA A 366 -64.40 -60.51 51.10
N ALA A 367 -63.56 -60.90 50.13
CA ALA A 367 -63.61 -62.01 49.16
C ALA A 367 -64.64 -61.96 48.01
N GLY A 368 -64.15 -62.11 46.76
CA GLY A 368 -64.99 -62.22 45.55
C GLY A 368 -64.25 -61.93 44.24
N ARG A 369 -63.68 -62.95 43.58
CA ARG A 369 -62.91 -62.85 42.32
C ARG A 369 -63.66 -62.12 41.18
N PRO A 370 -62.97 -61.30 40.35
CA PRO A 370 -63.44 -60.91 39.02
C PRO A 370 -63.08 -61.96 37.95
N SER A 371 -63.79 -61.96 36.82
CA SER A 371 -63.44 -62.76 35.63
C SER A 371 -64.03 -62.18 34.35
N LYS A 372 -63.16 -61.72 33.41
CA LYS A 372 -63.34 -61.62 31.94
C LYS A 372 -64.61 -60.89 31.41
N ARG A 373 -64.60 -60.00 30.42
CA ARG A 373 -63.64 -59.58 29.37
C ARG A 373 -64.45 -58.72 28.37
N ALA A 374 -63.95 -57.70 27.67
CA ALA A 374 -62.88 -56.72 27.99
C ALA A 374 -63.20 -55.37 27.26
N GLU A 375 -62.70 -54.93 26.09
CA GLU A 375 -61.61 -55.42 25.20
C GLU A 375 -60.93 -54.28 24.35
N GLY A 376 -61.26 -52.99 24.51
CA GLY A 376 -60.61 -51.86 23.80
C GLY A 376 -61.03 -50.47 24.33
N GLY A 377 -60.22 -49.41 24.23
CA GLY A 377 -58.82 -49.33 23.77
C GLY A 377 -58.23 -47.95 24.07
N ALA A 378 -56.95 -47.88 24.46
CA ALA A 378 -56.30 -46.63 24.91
C ALA A 378 -54.91 -46.44 24.28
N MET A 379 -54.56 -45.20 23.96
CA MET A 379 -53.23 -44.83 23.42
C MET A 379 -52.35 -44.21 24.51
N THR A 380 -51.28 -44.90 24.89
CA THR A 380 -50.07 -44.28 25.45
C THR A 380 -48.83 -45.03 24.97
N SER A 381 -47.82 -44.29 24.51
CA SER A 381 -46.49 -44.85 24.24
C SER A 381 -45.44 -43.73 24.27
N HIS A 382 -44.60 -43.73 25.29
CA HIS A 382 -43.41 -42.88 25.37
C HIS A 382 -42.19 -43.77 25.63
N ALA A 383 -41.08 -43.46 24.94
CA ALA A 383 -39.74 -44.03 25.11
C ALA A 383 -39.56 -45.55 24.90
N SER A 384 -38.74 -45.90 23.91
CA SER A 384 -37.65 -46.89 24.07
C SER A 384 -36.60 -46.76 22.95
N GLN A 385 -35.46 -47.40 23.17
CA GLN A 385 -34.18 -47.18 22.48
C GLN A 385 -33.99 -48.04 21.22
N SER A 386 -32.92 -47.71 20.48
CA SER A 386 -32.06 -48.61 19.68
C SER A 386 -32.53 -49.08 18.29
N GLY A 387 -31.54 -49.23 17.39
CA GLY A 387 -31.69 -49.70 16.01
C GLY A 387 -30.58 -49.11 15.11
N PHE A 388 -29.61 -49.92 14.68
CA PHE A 388 -28.38 -49.45 13.99
C PHE A 388 -28.14 -50.21 12.68
N PHE A 389 -27.97 -49.48 11.58
CA PHE A 389 -27.35 -49.91 10.31
C PHE A 389 -26.91 -48.64 9.55
N GLY A 390 -25.80 -48.62 8.78
CA GLY A 390 -24.81 -49.69 8.66
C GLY A 390 -23.82 -49.63 7.49
N THR A 391 -23.39 -48.45 7.02
CA THR A 391 -22.31 -48.32 6.00
C THR A 391 -21.51 -47.03 6.19
N ASN A 392 -20.21 -46.89 5.95
CA ASN A 392 -19.01 -47.75 5.97
C ASN A 392 -17.96 -47.00 5.12
N SER A 393 -17.05 -46.25 5.74
CA SER A 393 -15.81 -45.76 5.12
C SER A 393 -14.87 -45.27 6.23
N GLY A 394 -13.75 -45.96 6.46
CA GLY A 394 -12.87 -45.69 7.60
C GLY A 394 -11.82 -44.60 7.36
N SER A 395 -11.37 -43.96 8.44
CA SER A 395 -10.15 -43.15 8.46
C SER A 395 -9.31 -43.49 9.70
N THR A 396 -8.09 -43.97 9.47
CA THR A 396 -7.18 -44.40 10.55
C THR A 396 -6.31 -43.22 11.02
N LEU A 397 -6.78 -42.50 12.05
CA LEU A 397 -5.92 -41.55 12.76
C LEU A 397 -4.97 -42.28 13.71
N LYS A 398 -3.84 -42.73 13.18
CA LYS A 398 -2.68 -43.15 13.97
C LYS A 398 -1.72 -41.97 14.11
N SER A 399 -1.32 -41.66 15.33
CA SER A 399 -0.44 -40.53 15.64
C SER A 399 0.92 -40.60 14.92
N GLN A 400 1.35 -39.47 14.36
CA GLN A 400 2.74 -39.21 13.99
C GLN A 400 3.43 -38.33 15.06
N PRO A 401 4.77 -38.36 15.17
CA PRO A 401 5.53 -37.67 16.20
C PRO A 401 5.77 -36.19 15.88
N PRO A 402 6.19 -35.37 16.87
CA PRO A 402 6.74 -34.05 16.60
C PRO A 402 8.11 -34.15 15.90
N LEU A 403 8.37 -33.25 14.95
CA LEU A 403 9.66 -33.05 14.30
C LEU A 403 9.93 -31.56 14.04
N GLN A 404 10.47 -30.88 15.05
CA GLN A 404 11.82 -30.27 15.04
C GLN A 404 12.09 -29.55 16.37
#